data_AF-A0A4V0XJI4-F1
#
_entry.id   AF-A0A4V0XJI4-F1
#
_cell.length_a   1.000
_cell.length_b   1.000
_cell.length_c   1.000
_cell.angle_alpha   90.00
_cell.angle_beta   90.00
_cell.angle_gamma   90.00
#
_symmetry.space_group_name_H-M   'P 1'
#
loop_
_entity.id
_entity.type
_entity.pdbx_description
1 polymer ?
#
loop_
_entity_poly.entity_id
_entity_poly.type
_entity_poly.pdbx_seq_one_letter_code
_entity_poly.pdbx_strand_id
1 'polypeptide(L)'
;MKLHIHVLAIPPPGHPDSTPDPPNVFHYTTGQKLDLILRSGAILPTAARVPGNEKPVAWFSTSPAWEPTATKCPIPGKLGQLITAKAQNGLVRITVPGTCAPYIFPQLPLIAGTKPSVCFGLLVAGLELGSDPDTWRFTPHPVPTALFREVEFFDFASDRWLAVDLAELSCRN
;
A
#
# COMPACT_ATOMS: atom_id res chain seq x y z
N MET A 1 45.85 -17.11 13.49
CA MET A 1 44.59 -17.15 14.26
C MET A 1 43.79 -15.89 13.93
N LYS A 2 42.65 -16.00 13.24
CA LYS A 2 41.82 -14.84 12.84
C LYS A 2 40.79 -14.54 13.94
N LEU A 3 40.95 -13.41 14.62
CA LEU A 3 39.97 -12.90 15.59
C LEU A 3 38.69 -12.49 14.83
N HIS A 4 37.56 -13.16 15.11
CA HIS A 4 36.25 -12.74 14.62
C HIS A 4 35.64 -11.80 15.66
N ILE A 5 35.46 -10.53 15.29
CA ILE A 5 34.75 -9.55 16.10
C ILE A 5 33.27 -9.65 15.74
N HIS A 6 32.45 -10.18 16.66
CA HIS A 6 31.00 -10.11 16.56
C HIS A 6 30.54 -8.75 17.07
N VAL A 7 30.04 -7.89 16.17
CA VAL A 7 29.35 -6.66 16.54
C VAL A 7 27.90 -7.04 16.86
N LEU A 8 27.56 -7.14 18.14
CA LEU A 8 26.17 -7.22 18.60
C LEU A 8 25.61 -5.80 18.66
N ALA A 9 24.58 -5.52 17.86
CA ALA A 9 23.85 -4.26 17.94
C ALA A 9 23.09 -4.21 19.28
N ILE A 10 23.41 -3.22 20.11
CA ILE A 10 22.68 -2.93 21.34
C ILE A 10 21.38 -2.21 20.95
N PRO A 11 20.19 -2.72 21.29
CA PRO A 11 18.95 -1.98 21.06
C PRO A 11 18.90 -0.75 22.00
N PRO A 12 18.41 0.41 21.54
CA PRO A 12 18.32 1.61 22.36
C PRO A 12 17.37 1.41 23.55
N PRO A 13 17.56 2.14 24.67
CA PRO A 13 16.74 1.99 25.86
C PRO A 13 15.30 2.42 25.56
N GLY A 14 14.35 1.52 25.83
CA GLY A 14 12.93 1.74 25.57
C GLY A 14 12.36 2.90 26.40
N HIS A 15 11.58 3.76 25.76
CA HIS A 15 10.75 4.77 26.43
C HIS A 15 9.50 4.10 27.03
N PRO A 16 9.06 4.52 28.24
CA PRO A 16 7.98 3.87 28.99
C PRO A 16 6.55 4.09 28.46
N ASP A 17 6.37 4.68 27.28
CA ASP A 17 5.06 4.85 26.60
C ASP A 17 4.90 3.96 25.35
N SER A 18 5.74 2.94 25.20
CA SER A 18 5.73 2.05 24.04
C SER A 18 4.53 1.10 24.03
N THR A 19 3.33 1.63 23.79
CA THR A 19 2.39 0.87 22.96
C THR A 19 3.12 0.56 21.66
N PRO A 20 3.19 -0.69 21.20
CA PRO A 20 3.82 -0.99 19.92
C PRO A 20 3.16 -0.10 18.87
N ASP A 21 3.99 0.54 18.03
CA ASP A 21 3.51 1.24 16.85
C ASP A 21 2.47 0.33 16.17
N PRO A 22 1.28 0.83 15.83
CA PRO A 22 0.30 0.02 15.15
C PRO A 22 0.95 -0.56 13.89
N PRO A 23 0.66 -1.84 13.58
CA PRO A 23 1.33 -2.56 12.51
C PRO A 23 1.28 -1.75 11.22
N ASN A 24 2.41 -1.74 10.50
CA ASN A 24 2.50 -1.06 9.21
C ASN A 24 1.38 -1.54 8.27
N VAL A 25 0.94 -0.63 7.41
CA VAL A 25 0.03 -0.94 6.31
C VAL A 25 0.67 -0.51 5.00
N PHE A 26 0.26 -1.18 3.93
CA PHE A 26 0.87 -1.08 2.62
C PHE A 26 -0.13 -0.50 1.62
N HIS A 27 0.27 0.55 0.92
CA HIS A 27 -0.44 1.03 -0.26
C HIS A 27 0.22 0.42 -1.49
N TYR A 28 -0.54 -0.37 -2.24
CA TYR A 28 -0.10 -0.98 -3.50
C TYR A 28 -0.49 -0.11 -4.68
N THR A 29 0.49 0.24 -5.49
CA THR A 29 0.31 1.14 -6.62
C THR A 29 1.27 0.79 -7.76
N THR A 30 1.34 1.62 -8.79
CA THR A 30 2.25 1.44 -9.93
C THR A 30 3.21 2.61 -10.04
N GLY A 31 4.33 2.44 -10.75
CA GLY A 31 5.31 3.52 -10.92
C GLY A 31 4.69 4.80 -11.49
N GLN A 32 3.82 4.67 -12.50
CA GLN A 32 3.07 5.81 -13.05
C GLN A 32 2.22 6.54 -12.01
N LYS A 33 1.63 5.83 -11.05
CA LYS A 33 0.82 6.43 -9.99
C LYS A 33 1.67 6.96 -8.85
N LEU A 34 2.83 6.35 -8.58
CA LEU A 34 3.82 6.90 -7.65
C LEU A 34 4.24 8.30 -8.08
N ASP A 35 4.51 8.54 -9.37
CA ASP A 35 4.87 9.88 -9.87
C ASP A 35 3.78 10.93 -9.59
N LEU A 36 2.51 10.53 -9.62
CA LEU A 36 1.39 11.42 -9.30
C LEU A 36 1.30 11.67 -7.79
N ILE A 37 1.48 10.63 -6.98
CA ILE A 37 1.49 10.70 -5.51
C ILE A 37 2.62 11.61 -5.00
N LEU A 38 3.82 11.50 -5.60
CA LEU A 38 4.95 12.35 -5.25
C LEU A 38 4.69 13.81 -5.66
N ARG A 39 4.12 14.04 -6.86
CA ARG A 39 3.76 15.39 -7.31
C ARG A 39 2.66 16.05 -6.48
N SER A 40 1.68 15.29 -6.02
CA SER A 40 0.62 15.81 -5.13
C SER A 40 1.07 15.92 -3.67
N GLY A 41 2.20 15.30 -3.32
CA GLY A 41 2.71 15.23 -1.94
C GLY A 41 1.94 14.28 -1.03
N ALA A 42 0.98 13.49 -1.55
CA ALA A 42 0.15 12.59 -0.76
C ALA A 42 -0.51 11.48 -1.58
N ILE A 43 -0.81 10.35 -0.93
CA ILE A 43 -1.80 9.38 -1.43
C ILE A 43 -3.17 10.02 -1.26
N LEU A 44 -3.79 10.41 -2.37
CA LEU A 44 -5.12 11.00 -2.38
C LEU A 44 -6.20 9.92 -2.50
N PRO A 45 -7.30 10.01 -1.73
CA PRO A 45 -8.48 9.19 -1.95
C PRO A 45 -8.99 9.29 -3.39
N THR A 46 -9.29 8.16 -4.02
CA THR A 46 -9.74 8.16 -5.43
C THR A 46 -11.24 8.43 -5.53
N ALA A 47 -11.61 9.51 -6.23
CA ALA A 47 -13.00 9.80 -6.58
C ALA A 47 -13.47 9.07 -7.85
N ALA A 48 -12.57 8.36 -8.54
CA ALA A 48 -12.91 7.67 -9.78
C ALA A 48 -13.99 6.61 -9.52
N ARG A 49 -15.12 6.72 -10.24
CA ARG A 49 -16.30 5.83 -10.12
C ARG A 49 -16.95 5.82 -8.73
N VAL A 50 -16.68 6.83 -7.90
CA VAL A 50 -17.36 7.01 -6.61
C VAL A 50 -18.58 7.92 -6.82
N PRO A 51 -19.80 7.48 -6.48
CA PRO A 51 -20.98 8.34 -6.53
C PRO A 51 -20.82 9.59 -5.66
N GLY A 52 -21.40 10.73 -6.05
CA GLY A 52 -21.25 11.98 -5.30
C GLY A 52 -21.81 11.96 -3.87
N ASN A 53 -22.62 10.96 -3.52
CA ASN A 53 -23.13 10.73 -2.17
C ASN A 53 -22.21 9.83 -1.31
N GLU A 54 -21.09 9.36 -1.85
CA GLU A 54 -20.10 8.53 -1.15
C GLU A 54 -18.78 9.31 -1.04
N LYS A 55 -18.02 9.06 0.03
CA LYS A 55 -16.70 9.66 0.22
C LYS A 55 -15.65 8.80 -0.48
N PRO A 56 -14.79 9.40 -1.33
CA PRO A 56 -13.57 8.74 -1.81
C PRO A 56 -12.73 8.19 -0.66
N VAL A 57 -12.07 7.04 -0.89
CA VAL A 57 -11.11 6.47 0.06
C VAL A 57 -9.79 6.11 -0.61
N ALA A 58 -8.70 6.13 0.16
CA ALA A 58 -7.43 5.54 -0.20
C ALA A 58 -7.34 4.14 0.42
N TRP A 59 -6.91 3.17 -0.38
CA TRP A 59 -6.87 1.75 -0.02
C TRP A 59 -5.48 1.31 0.42
N PHE A 60 -5.46 0.45 1.42
CA PHE A 60 -4.27 -0.13 2.02
C PHE A 60 -4.54 -1.61 2.35
N SER A 61 -3.48 -2.35 2.66
CA SER A 61 -3.58 -3.71 3.20
C SER A 61 -2.58 -3.91 4.34
N THR A 62 -2.91 -4.80 5.26
CA THR A 62 -1.98 -5.30 6.28
C THR A 62 -1.08 -6.43 5.76
N SER A 63 -1.39 -6.98 4.59
CA SER A 63 -0.58 -8.02 3.95
C SER A 63 0.67 -7.38 3.32
N PRO A 64 1.89 -7.93 3.56
CA PRO A 64 3.10 -7.50 2.87
C PRO A 64 3.20 -8.07 1.45
N ALA A 65 2.34 -9.01 1.05
CA ALA A 65 2.30 -9.50 -0.32
C ALA A 65 1.48 -8.55 -1.21
N TRP A 66 1.83 -8.49 -2.51
CA TRP A 66 1.09 -7.71 -3.50
C TRP A 66 -0.43 -7.94 -3.39
N GLU A 67 -1.17 -6.85 -3.23
CA GLU A 67 -2.64 -6.88 -3.20
C GLU A 67 -3.19 -7.19 -4.61
N PRO A 68 -3.85 -8.34 -4.83
CA PRO A 68 -4.24 -8.77 -6.17
C PRO A 68 -5.17 -7.77 -6.88
N THR A 69 -6.07 -7.10 -6.13
CA THR A 69 -6.95 -6.03 -6.65
C THR A 69 -6.19 -4.80 -7.19
N ALA A 70 -4.91 -4.62 -6.86
CA ALA A 70 -4.09 -3.54 -7.40
C ALA A 70 -3.64 -3.82 -8.86
N THR A 71 -3.77 -5.05 -9.35
CA THR A 71 -3.48 -5.44 -10.74
C THR A 71 -4.43 -4.73 -11.73
N LYS A 72 -3.91 -4.13 -12.81
CA LYS A 72 -4.69 -3.26 -13.72
C LYS A 72 -5.14 -3.93 -15.01
N CYS A 73 -4.88 -5.22 -15.16
CA CYS A 73 -5.39 -6.06 -16.24
C CYS A 73 -6.26 -7.20 -15.67
N PRO A 74 -7.23 -7.73 -16.43
CA PRO A 74 -8.15 -8.78 -15.97
C PRO A 74 -7.52 -10.19 -15.97
N ILE A 75 -6.20 -10.29 -15.84
CA ILE A 75 -5.46 -11.54 -15.80
C ILE A 75 -5.02 -11.75 -14.35
N PRO A 76 -5.42 -12.84 -13.67
CA PRO A 76 -5.04 -13.07 -12.27
C PRO A 76 -3.58 -13.50 -12.13
N GLY A 77 -3.07 -13.41 -10.89
CA GLY A 77 -1.77 -13.95 -10.49
C GLY A 77 -0.56 -13.22 -11.10
N LYS A 78 0.60 -13.90 -11.10
CA LYS A 78 1.90 -13.34 -11.49
C LYS A 78 1.95 -12.83 -12.94
N LEU A 79 1.20 -13.45 -13.86
CA LEU A 79 1.16 -12.98 -15.25
C LEU A 79 0.52 -11.60 -15.35
N GLY A 80 -0.60 -11.36 -14.65
CA GLY A 80 -1.24 -10.06 -14.60
C GLY A 80 -0.41 -9.00 -13.90
N GLN A 81 0.28 -9.39 -12.82
CA GLN A 81 1.26 -8.54 -12.14
C GLN A 81 2.37 -8.08 -13.09
N LEU A 82 2.97 -9.01 -13.86
CA LEU A 82 4.02 -8.70 -14.82
C LEU A 82 3.53 -7.77 -15.94
N ILE A 83 2.32 -8.02 -16.48
CA ILE A 83 1.72 -7.17 -17.51
C ILE A 83 1.45 -5.77 -16.97
N THR A 84 0.89 -5.66 -15.77
CA THR A 84 0.66 -4.39 -15.07
C THR A 84 1.96 -3.64 -14.86
N ALA A 85 3.00 -4.33 -14.38
CA ALA A 85 4.32 -3.75 -14.15
C ALA A 85 4.92 -3.18 -15.44
N LYS A 86 4.91 -3.97 -16.53
CA LYS A 86 5.45 -3.52 -17.83
C LYS A 86 4.69 -2.33 -18.38
N ALA A 87 3.36 -2.29 -18.22
CA ALA A 87 2.53 -1.22 -18.74
C ALA A 87 2.56 0.06 -17.90
N GLN A 88 2.87 -0.03 -16.60
CA GLN A 88 2.73 1.07 -15.65
C GLN A 88 4.00 1.37 -14.84
N ASN A 89 5.18 1.11 -15.42
CA ASN A 89 6.49 1.43 -14.86
C ASN A 89 6.76 0.72 -13.51
N GLY A 90 6.37 -0.54 -13.38
CA GLY A 90 6.62 -1.36 -12.20
C GLY A 90 5.45 -1.45 -11.22
N LEU A 91 5.57 -2.40 -10.29
CA LEU A 91 4.69 -2.50 -9.13
C LEU A 91 5.36 -1.84 -7.94
N VAL A 92 4.61 -1.02 -7.22
CA VAL A 92 5.11 -0.22 -6.11
C VAL A 92 4.35 -0.58 -4.84
N ARG A 93 5.08 -0.68 -3.73
CA ARG A 93 4.54 -0.77 -2.38
C ARG A 93 5.03 0.42 -1.57
N ILE A 94 4.12 1.11 -0.90
CA ILE A 94 4.43 2.22 0.01
C ILE A 94 4.04 1.79 1.42
N THR A 95 5.01 1.77 2.32
CA THR A 95 4.83 1.42 3.73
C THR A 95 4.51 2.68 4.54
N VAL A 96 3.45 2.66 5.32
CA VAL A 96 3.05 3.77 6.22
C VAL A 96 2.64 3.23 7.60
N PRO A 97 2.64 4.06 8.67
CA PRO A 97 2.09 3.67 9.96
C PRO A 97 0.63 3.20 9.83
N GLY A 98 0.23 2.19 10.60
CA GLY A 98 -1.15 1.68 10.59
C GLY A 98 -2.21 2.74 10.93
N THR A 99 -1.83 3.78 11.69
CA THR A 99 -2.69 4.94 11.98
C THR A 99 -3.12 5.73 10.73
N CYS A 100 -2.42 5.60 9.60
CA CYS A 100 -2.78 6.27 8.36
C CYS A 100 -4.04 5.68 7.72
N ALA A 101 -4.34 4.39 7.94
CA ALA A 101 -5.51 3.70 7.41
C ALA A 101 -6.18 2.85 8.50
N PRO A 102 -6.83 3.47 9.49
CA PRO A 102 -7.28 2.79 10.70
C PRO A 102 -8.56 1.96 10.48
N TYR A 103 -9.29 2.18 9.38
CA TYR A 103 -10.58 1.55 9.16
C TYR A 103 -10.44 0.22 8.42
N ILE A 104 -11.22 -0.78 8.84
CA ILE A 104 -11.33 -2.09 8.19
C ILE A 104 -12.48 -2.11 7.19
N PHE A 105 -12.42 -2.97 6.17
CA PHE A 105 -13.41 -3.03 5.09
C PHE A 105 -14.89 -3.07 5.54
N PRO A 106 -15.31 -3.85 6.55
CA PRO A 106 -16.70 -3.84 7.03
C PRO A 106 -17.22 -2.46 7.50
N GLN A 107 -16.33 -1.53 7.84
CA GLN A 107 -16.69 -0.17 8.28
C GLN A 107 -16.94 0.79 7.10
N LEU A 108 -16.68 0.39 5.86
CA LEU A 108 -16.79 1.24 4.67
C LEU A 108 -18.17 1.92 4.52
N PRO A 109 -19.31 1.24 4.71
CA PRO A 109 -20.63 1.90 4.65
C PRO A 109 -20.78 3.02 5.66
N LEU A 110 -20.29 2.82 6.89
CA LEU A 110 -20.44 3.80 7.97
C LEU A 110 -19.52 5.01 7.77
N ILE A 111 -18.27 4.78 7.36
CA ILE A 111 -17.25 5.83 7.28
C ILE A 111 -17.35 6.61 5.96
N ALA A 112 -17.53 5.88 4.85
CA ALA A 112 -17.52 6.43 3.50
C ALA A 112 -18.91 6.57 2.88
N GLY A 113 -19.97 6.07 3.52
CA GLY A 113 -21.33 6.09 2.95
C GLY A 113 -21.53 5.10 1.79
N THR A 114 -20.59 4.18 1.59
CA THR A 114 -20.63 3.22 0.49
C THR A 114 -21.82 2.29 0.62
N LYS A 115 -22.59 2.13 -0.46
CA LYS A 115 -23.77 1.27 -0.45
C LYS A 115 -23.40 -0.18 -0.14
N PRO A 116 -24.23 -0.94 0.61
CA PRO A 116 -23.98 -2.35 0.90
C PRO A 116 -23.80 -3.20 -0.36
N SER A 117 -24.55 -2.92 -1.44
CA SER A 117 -24.41 -3.63 -2.72
C SER A 117 -23.05 -3.39 -3.39
N VAL A 118 -22.49 -2.19 -3.27
CA VAL A 118 -21.14 -1.87 -3.76
C VAL A 118 -20.10 -2.59 -2.92
N CYS A 119 -20.25 -2.61 -1.59
CA CYS A 119 -19.36 -3.38 -0.71
C CYS A 119 -19.39 -4.87 -1.06
N PHE A 120 -20.58 -5.45 -1.28
CA PHE A 120 -20.69 -6.83 -1.71
C PHE A 120 -19.99 -7.09 -3.05
N GLY A 121 -20.16 -6.20 -4.04
CA GLY A 121 -19.47 -6.29 -5.32
C GLY A 121 -17.95 -6.22 -5.20
N LEU A 122 -17.43 -5.30 -4.37
CA LEU A 122 -15.99 -5.21 -4.08
C LEU A 122 -15.47 -6.49 -3.42
N LEU A 123 -16.21 -7.02 -2.44
CA LEU A 123 -15.85 -8.25 -1.74
C LEU A 123 -15.74 -9.43 -2.72
N VAL A 124 -16.76 -9.65 -3.54
CA VAL A 124 -16.78 -10.74 -4.54
C VAL A 124 -15.64 -10.57 -5.53
N ALA A 125 -15.47 -9.38 -6.11
CA ALA A 125 -14.39 -9.11 -7.06
C ALA A 125 -12.99 -9.33 -6.44
N GLY A 126 -12.80 -8.94 -5.18
CA GLY A 126 -11.55 -9.18 -4.45
C GLY A 126 -11.25 -10.67 -4.29
N LEU A 127 -12.24 -11.44 -3.86
CA LEU A 127 -12.12 -12.88 -3.67
C LEU A 127 -11.85 -13.61 -5.00
N GLU A 128 -12.52 -13.23 -6.08
CA GLU A 128 -12.27 -13.77 -7.43
C GLU A 128 -10.83 -13.52 -7.91
N LEU A 129 -10.21 -12.42 -7.49
CA LEU A 129 -8.82 -12.08 -7.78
C LEU A 129 -7.82 -12.74 -6.82
N GLY A 130 -8.30 -13.49 -5.81
CA GLY A 130 -7.46 -14.15 -4.80
C GLY A 130 -6.98 -13.22 -3.68
N SER A 131 -7.69 -12.12 -3.46
CA SER A 131 -7.39 -11.17 -2.39
C SER A 131 -7.92 -11.66 -1.05
N ASP A 132 -7.38 -11.14 0.05
CA ASP A 132 -7.88 -11.36 1.40
C ASP A 132 -8.51 -10.06 1.94
N PRO A 133 -9.85 -9.92 1.88
CA PRO A 133 -10.57 -8.73 2.34
C PRO A 133 -10.37 -8.40 3.83
N ASP A 134 -10.00 -9.36 4.67
CA ASP A 134 -9.74 -9.11 6.10
C ASP A 134 -8.45 -8.29 6.29
N THR A 135 -7.56 -8.32 5.30
CA THR A 135 -6.34 -7.50 5.31
C THR A 135 -6.59 -6.07 4.87
N TRP A 136 -7.71 -5.78 4.20
CA TRP A 136 -7.99 -4.48 3.62
C TRP A 136 -8.18 -3.41 4.69
N ARG A 137 -7.56 -2.27 4.45
CA ARG A 137 -7.63 -1.07 5.28
C ARG A 137 -7.92 0.12 4.39
N PHE A 138 -8.53 1.17 4.95
CA PHE A 138 -8.76 2.39 4.19
C PHE A 138 -8.77 3.64 5.08
N THR A 139 -8.67 4.79 4.40
CA THR A 139 -8.90 6.11 5.00
C THR A 139 -9.60 7.03 4.00
N PRO A 140 -10.54 7.90 4.44
CA PRO A 140 -11.09 8.97 3.60
C PRO A 140 -10.18 10.21 3.54
N HIS A 141 -9.04 10.20 4.23
CA HIS A 141 -8.12 11.33 4.32
C HIS A 141 -6.89 11.10 3.45
N PRO A 142 -6.32 12.18 2.86
CA PRO A 142 -5.00 12.11 2.25
C PRO A 142 -3.94 11.60 3.22
N VAL A 143 -3.00 10.78 2.72
CA VAL A 143 -1.83 10.32 3.48
C VAL A 143 -0.59 11.03 2.93
N PRO A 144 -0.02 12.02 3.64
CA PRO A 144 1.15 12.77 3.18
C PRO A 144 2.38 11.88 2.96
N THR A 145 3.17 12.22 1.95
CA THR A 145 4.48 11.59 1.66
C THR A 145 5.45 11.64 2.84
N ALA A 146 5.34 12.66 3.70
CA ALA A 146 6.11 12.76 4.95
C ALA A 146 5.85 11.61 5.94
N LEU A 147 4.77 10.84 5.77
CA LEU A 147 4.46 9.65 6.58
C LEU A 147 4.94 8.34 5.92
N PHE A 148 5.55 8.39 4.74
CA PHE A 148 6.06 7.20 4.07
C PHE A 148 7.31 6.72 4.81
N ARG A 149 7.26 5.46 5.26
CA ARG A 149 8.40 4.80 5.91
C ARG A 149 9.34 4.18 4.88
N GLU A 150 8.77 3.63 3.81
CA GLU A 150 9.50 2.97 2.75
C GLU A 150 8.70 3.03 1.44
N VAL A 151 9.41 3.13 0.32
CA VAL A 151 8.85 2.94 -1.02
C VAL A 151 9.68 1.87 -1.70
N GLU A 152 9.02 0.85 -2.24
CA GLU A 152 9.69 -0.30 -2.82
C GLU A 152 9.11 -0.63 -4.19
N PHE A 153 9.97 -1.08 -5.09
CA PHE A 153 9.57 -1.67 -6.37
C PHE A 153 9.67 -3.19 -6.30
N PHE A 154 8.71 -3.88 -6.91
CA PHE A 154 8.79 -5.33 -7.03
C PHE A 154 9.77 -5.71 -8.13
N ASP A 155 10.86 -6.40 -7.77
CA ASP A 155 11.77 -7.02 -8.71
C ASP A 155 11.33 -8.45 -9.01
N PHE A 156 10.89 -8.67 -10.25
CA PHE A 156 10.48 -9.98 -10.74
C PHE A 156 11.64 -10.95 -10.96
N ALA A 157 12.88 -10.46 -11.09
CA ALA A 157 14.04 -11.33 -11.29
C ALA A 157 14.45 -12.03 -9.99
N SER A 158 14.44 -11.30 -8.87
CA SER A 158 14.74 -11.85 -7.54
C SER A 158 13.51 -12.23 -6.71
N ASP A 159 12.31 -11.94 -7.20
CA ASP A 159 11.01 -12.14 -6.53
C ASP A 159 10.95 -11.44 -5.15
N ARG A 160 11.45 -10.19 -5.10
CA ARG A 160 11.59 -9.40 -3.87
C ARG A 160 11.17 -7.95 -4.06
N TRP A 161 10.82 -7.32 -2.95
CA TRP A 161 10.69 -5.87 -2.88
C TRP A 161 12.07 -5.23 -2.70
N LEU A 162 12.35 -4.20 -3.50
CA LEU A 162 13.59 -3.41 -3.44
C LEU A 162 13.25 -1.98 -3.06
N ALA A 163 13.74 -1.56 -1.89
CA ALA A 163 13.62 -0.19 -1.42
C ALA A 163 14.33 0.78 -2.37
N VAL A 164 13.72 1.95 -2.56
CA VAL A 164 14.28 3.03 -3.35
C VAL A 164 14.38 4.30 -2.52
N ASP A 165 15.44 5.08 -2.76
CA ASP A 165 15.58 6.38 -2.13
C ASP A 165 14.59 7.37 -2.78
N LEU A 166 13.71 7.94 -1.97
CA LEU A 166 12.76 8.96 -2.40
C LEU A 166 13.46 10.21 -2.93
N ALA A 167 14.65 10.56 -2.42
CA ALA A 167 15.43 11.67 -2.93
C ALA A 167 15.87 11.40 -4.38
N GLU A 168 16.33 10.18 -4.68
CA GLU A 168 16.71 9.78 -6.04
C GLU A 168 15.53 9.81 -7.01
N LEU A 169 14.31 9.49 -6.55
CA LEU A 169 13.10 9.56 -7.37
C LEU A 169 12.70 11.01 -7.69
N SER A 170 12.87 11.93 -6.75
CA SER A 170 12.52 13.34 -6.96
C SER A 170 13.45 14.07 -7.95
N CYS A 171 14.68 13.60 -8.13
CA CYS A 171 15.65 14.18 -9.07
C CYS A 171 15.51 13.71 -10.53
N ARG A 172 14.63 12.74 -10.81
CA ARG A 172 14.42 12.16 -12.15
C ARG A 172 13.31 12.84 -12.96
N ASN A 173 12.67 13.88 -12.40
CA ASN A 173 11.65 14.72 -13.05
C ASN A 173 12.17 16.14 -13.24
#